data_AF-A0A8J6QL78-F1
#
_entry.id   AF-A0A8J6QL78-F1
#
_cell.length_a   1.000
_cell.length_b   1.000
_cell.length_c   1.000
_cell.angle_alpha   90.00
_cell.angle_beta   90.00
_cell.angle_gamma   90.00
#
_symmetry.space_group_name_H-M   'P 1'
#
loop_
_entity.id
_entity.type
_entity.pdbx_description
1 polymer ?
#
loop_
_entity_poly.entity_id
_entity_poly.type
_entity_poly.pdbx_seq_one_letter_code
_entity_poly.pdbx_strand_id
1 'polypeptide(L)' 'MSRTLYIRHVPDEVAERLEKLASRAGVPLSTFALQELSETARRADNAELLGALPSSAIEPATILEALRQSRVER' A
#
# COMPACT_ATOMS: atom_id res chain seq x y z
N MET A 1 16.94 13.20 5.67
CA MET A 1 16.95 13.42 7.14
C MET A 1 16.13 12.30 7.78
N SER A 2 16.72 11.45 8.61
CA SER A 2 16.01 10.36 9.31
C SER A 2 15.57 10.82 10.70
N ARG A 3 14.31 10.57 11.08
CA ARG A 3 13.78 10.87 12.42
C ARG A 3 13.46 9.57 13.14
N THR A 4 13.95 9.41 14.36
CA THR A 4 13.64 8.23 15.19
C THR A 4 12.27 8.40 15.85
N LEU A 5 11.42 7.38 15.70
CA LEU A 5 10.10 7.32 16.33
C LEU A 5 10.13 6.29 17.46
N TYR A 6 9.75 6.69 18.67
CA TYR A 6 9.58 5.80 19.81
C TYR A 6 8.09 5.54 20.04
N ILE A 7 7.65 4.31 19.77
CA ILE A 7 6.28 3.89 20.06
C ILE A 7 6.25 3.33 21.48
N ARG A 8 5.41 3.90 22.35
CA ARG A 8 5.23 3.47 23.73
C ARG A 8 3.84 2.85 23.92
N HIS A 9 3.71 2.01 24.93
CA HIS A 9 2.45 1.34 25.28
C HIS A 9 1.89 0.49 24.14
N VAL A 10 2.77 -0.26 23.45
CA VAL A 10 2.33 -1.24 22.46
C VAL A 10 1.71 -2.42 23.23
N PRO A 11 0.44 -2.79 22.96
CA PRO A 11 -0.16 -3.97 23.57
C PRO A 11 0.61 -5.24 23.21
N ASP A 12 0.71 -6.18 24.15
CA ASP A 12 1.49 -7.41 23.95
C ASP A 12 0.97 -8.21 22.76
N GLU A 13 -0.36 -8.28 22.55
CA GLU A 13 -0.92 -8.99 21.41
C GLU A 13 -0.54 -8.38 20.06
N VAL A 14 -0.27 -7.08 20.02
CA VAL A 14 0.18 -6.36 18.82
C VAL A 14 1.65 -6.65 18.57
N ALA A 15 2.48 -6.59 19.63
CA ALA A 15 3.90 -6.91 19.54
C ALA A 15 4.13 -8.34 19.05
N GLU A 16 3.45 -9.33 19.64
CA GLU A 16 3.56 -10.74 19.24
C GLU A 16 3.15 -10.98 17.78
N ARG A 17 2.08 -10.29 17.32
CA ARG A 17 1.63 -10.40 15.93
C ARG A 17 2.67 -9.83 14.97
N LEU A 18 3.23 -8.67 15.28
CA LEU A 18 4.26 -8.06 14.45
C LEU A 18 5.54 -8.92 14.42
N GLU A 19 5.93 -9.54 15.53
CA GLU A 19 7.06 -10.48 15.56
C GLU A 19 6.84 -11.70 14.67
N LYS A 20 5.64 -12.28 14.71
CA LYS A 20 5.26 -13.40 13.83
C LYS A 20 5.32 -13.00 12.36
N LEU A 21 4.86 -11.80 12.02
CA LEU A 21 4.90 -11.28 10.65
C LEU A 21 6.33 -10.99 10.19
N ALA A 22 7.14 -10.34 11.03
CA ALA A 22 8.54 -10.06 10.76
C ALA A 22 9.35 -11.36 10.55
N SER A 23 9.09 -12.37 11.39
CA SER A 23 9.70 -13.71 11.28
C SER A 23 9.35 -14.40 9.95
N ARG A 24 8.10 -14.29 9.49
CA ARG A 24 7.67 -14.81 8.19
C ARG A 24 8.32 -14.09 7.01
N ALA A 25 8.55 -12.78 7.16
CA ALA A 25 9.24 -11.96 6.18
C ALA A 25 10.77 -12.11 6.22
N GLY A 26 11.32 -12.81 7.23
CA GLY A 26 12.76 -13.02 7.38
C GLY A 26 13.54 -11.75 7.74
N VAL A 27 12.87 -10.75 8.32
CA VAL A 27 13.47 -9.46 8.68
C VAL A 27 13.29 -9.14 10.17
N PRO A 28 14.15 -8.31 10.77
CA PRO A 28 13.97 -7.84 12.15
C PRO A 28 12.65 -7.09 12.34
N LEU A 29 12.06 -7.19 13.53
CA LEU A 29 10.81 -6.51 13.89
C LEU A 29 10.86 -5.00 13.63
N SER A 30 11.98 -4.34 13.97
CA SER A 30 12.16 -2.90 13.74
C SER A 30 12.15 -2.54 12.26
N THR A 31 12.79 -3.35 11.41
CA THR A 31 12.78 -3.19 9.95
C THR A 31 11.38 -3.42 9.39
N PHE A 32 10.70 -4.46 9.85
CA PHE A 32 9.32 -4.76 9.44
C PHE A 32 8.37 -3.61 9.80
N ALA A 33 8.43 -3.14 11.05
CA ALA A 33 7.62 -2.02 11.51
C ALA A 33 7.90 -0.74 10.71
N LEU A 34 9.16 -0.45 10.39
CA LEU A 34 9.52 0.69 9.56
C LEU A 34 8.94 0.58 8.14
N GLN A 35 8.99 -0.61 7.53
CA GLN A 35 8.41 -0.85 6.20
C GLN A 35 6.90 -0.64 6.21
N GLU A 36 6.19 -1.20 7.19
CA GLU A 36 4.75 -1.04 7.32
C GLU A 36 4.34 0.42 7.55
N LEU A 37 5.08 1.15 8.41
CA LEU A 37 4.86 2.57 8.63
C LEU A 37 5.12 3.40 7.37
N SER A 38 6.16 3.07 6.61
CA SER A 38 6.49 3.74 5.36
C SER A 38 5.43 3.51 4.30
N GLU A 39 4.93 2.28 4.18
CA GLU A 39 3.85 1.93 3.26
C GLU A 39 2.53 2.58 3.65
N THR A 40 2.23 2.66 4.94
CA THR A 40 1.05 3.37 5.45
C THR A 40 1.14 4.85 5.13
N ALA A 41 2.29 5.48 5.39
CA ALA A 41 2.52 6.89 5.08
C ALA A 41 2.40 7.15 3.57
N ARG A 42 2.98 6.28 2.72
CA ARG A 42 2.89 6.39 1.26
C ARG A 42 1.44 6.34 0.76
N ARG A 43 0.59 5.53 1.41
CA ARG A 43 -0.82 5.38 1.01
C ARG A 43 -1.73 6.45 1.60
N ALA A 44 -1.29 7.17 2.63
CA ALA A 44 -2.12 8.18 3.30
C ALA A 44 -2.63 9.23 2.31
N ASP A 45 -1.76 9.66 1.38
CA ASP A 45 -2.09 10.69 0.40
C ASP A 45 -2.75 10.12 -0.86
N ASN A 46 -2.82 8.80 -1.03
CA ASN A 46 -3.34 8.20 -2.27
C ASN A 46 -4.79 8.59 -2.55
N ALA A 47 -5.64 8.67 -1.53
CA ALA A 47 -7.04 9.03 -1.71
C ALA A 47 -7.18 10.47 -2.21
N GLU A 48 -6.39 11.39 -1.65
CA GLU A 48 -6.35 12.79 -2.06
C GLU A 48 -5.75 12.93 -3.47
N LEU A 49 -4.63 12.25 -3.75
CA LEU A 49 -3.99 12.22 -5.07
C LEU A 49 -4.93 11.66 -6.14
N LEU A 50 -5.66 10.57 -5.85
CA LEU A 50 -6.66 10.01 -6.76
C LEU A 50 -7.82 10.98 -7.00
N GLY A 51 -8.28 11.68 -5.96
CA GLY A 51 -9.32 12.70 -6.08
C GLY A 51 -8.87 13.94 -6.86
N ALA A 52 -7.58 14.26 -6.85
CA ALA A 52 -6.99 15.37 -7.58
C ALA A 52 -6.70 15.06 -9.06
N LEU A 53 -6.80 13.79 -9.48
CA LEU A 53 -6.59 13.44 -10.89
C LEU A 53 -7.69 14.08 -11.75
N PRO A 54 -7.33 14.64 -12.91
CA PRO A 54 -8.33 15.16 -13.85
C PRO A 54 -9.24 14.02 -14.28
N SER A 55 -10.55 14.23 -14.17
CA SER A 55 -11.51 13.28 -14.70
C SER A 55 -11.36 13.23 -16.22
N SER A 56 -10.96 12.07 -16.73
CA SER A 56 -11.01 11.80 -18.15
C SER A 56 -12.34 11.12 -18.45
N ALA A 57 -13.20 11.77 -19.23
CA ALA A 57 -14.43 11.16 -19.70
C ALA A 57 -14.08 10.05 -20.72
N ILE A 58 -13.92 8.83 -20.23
CA ILE A 58 -13.73 7.65 -21.07
C ILE A 58 -15.09 7.00 -21.25
N GLU A 59 -15.56 6.96 -22.50
CA GLU A 59 -16.82 6.31 -22.82
C GLU A 59 -16.72 4.79 -22.55
N PRO A 60 -17.73 4.18 -21.88
CA PRO A 60 -17.74 2.74 -21.62
C PRO A 60 -17.57 1.89 -22.89
N ALA A 61 -18.08 2.38 -24.02
CA ALA A 61 -17.91 1.73 -25.33
C ALA A 61 -16.44 1.59 -25.74
N THR A 62 -15.60 2.59 -25.45
CA THR A 62 -14.16 2.57 -25.74
C THR A 62 -13.44 1.50 -24.92
N ILE A 63 -13.84 1.32 -23.65
CA ILE A 63 -13.29 0.28 -22.78
C ILE A 63 -13.67 -1.11 -23.30
N LEU A 64 -14.94 -1.30 -23.66
CA LEU A 64 -15.42 -2.58 -24.19
C LEU A 64 -14.72 -2.95 -25.50
N GLU A 65 -14.45 -1.97 -26.36
CA GLU A 65 -13.76 -2.21 -27.62
C GLU A 65 -12.29 -2.59 -27.41
N ALA A 66 -11.58 -1.89 -26.52
CA ALA A 66 -10.20 -2.26 -26.16
C ALA A 66 -10.12 -3.68 -25.56
N LEU A 67 -11.08 -4.06 -24.72
CA LEU A 67 -11.15 -5.41 -24.15
C LEU A 67 -11.43 -6.49 -25.20
N ARG A 68 -12.24 -6.18 -26.22
CA ARG A 68 -12.47 -7.09 -27.35
C ARG A 68 -11.21 -7.26 -28.19
N GLN A 69 -10.54 -6.17 -28.53
CA GLN A 69 -9.29 -6.18 -29.31
C GLN A 69 -8.20 -7.01 -28.61
N SER A 70 -8.00 -6.80 -27.30
CA SER A 70 -7.01 -7.56 -26.51
C SER A 70 -7.28 -9.08 -26.48
N ARG A 71 -8.54 -9.52 -26.61
CA ARG A 71 -8.90 -10.94 -26.67
C ARG A 71 -8.71 -11.56 -28.04
N VAL A 72 -8.71 -10.76 -29.11
CA VAL A 72 -8.47 -11.20 -30.49
C VAL A 72 -6.97 -11.33 -30.77
N GLU A 73 -6.15 -10.54 -30.09
CA GLU A 73 -4.68 -10.55 -30.20
C GLU A 73 -4.01 -11.72 -29.43
N ARG A 74 -4.78 -12.52 -28.69
CA ARG A 74 -4.29 -13.62 -27.85
C ARG A 74 -4.64 -14.99 -28.42
#